data_AF-A0A6N6PFQ3-F1
#
_entry.id   AF-A0A6N6PFQ3-F1
#
_cell.length_a   1.000
_cell.length_b   1.000
_cell.length_c   1.000
_cell.angle_alpha   90.00
_cell.angle_beta   90.00
_cell.angle_gamma   90.00
#
_symmetry.space_group_name_H-M   'P 1'
#
loop_
_entity.id
_entity.type
_entity.pdbx_description
1 polymer ?
#
loop_
_entity_poly.entity_id
_entity_poly.type
_entity_poly.pdbx_seq_one_letter_code
_entity_poly.pdbx_strand_id
1 'polypeptide(L)'
;MIAQPRATKRYRGVRREKDAPLVAALRRVSAERPRAGSRVAAAHLRREGWTLNDKRAQRLWREEGLKVPRRQRKLRRLGSSANSAQRLRATRINAVWSY
;
A
#
# COMPACT_ATOMS: atom_id res chain seq x y z
N MET A 1 -26.89 -0.35 -36.63
CA MET A 1 -26.50 0.99 -36.11
C MET A 1 -27.06 1.14 -34.71
N ILE A 2 -26.22 1.27 -33.68
CA ILE A 2 -26.72 1.46 -32.30
C ILE A 2 -26.98 2.97 -32.11
N ALA A 3 -28.25 3.35 -32.01
CA ALA A 3 -28.69 4.73 -31.77
C ALA A 3 -28.47 5.09 -30.29
N GLN A 4 -27.22 5.40 -29.93
CA GLN A 4 -26.89 5.79 -28.56
C GLN A 4 -27.04 7.32 -28.38
N PRO A 5 -27.80 7.81 -27.38
CA PRO A 5 -28.01 9.23 -27.15
C PRO A 5 -26.70 10.01 -26.90
N ARG A 6 -26.58 11.19 -27.50
CA ARG A 6 -25.38 12.06 -27.39
C ARG A 6 -25.01 12.42 -25.94
N ALA A 7 -26.00 12.54 -25.07
CA ALA A 7 -25.81 12.86 -23.65
C ALA A 7 -24.93 11.82 -22.92
N THR A 8 -25.12 10.54 -23.23
CA THR A 8 -24.34 9.44 -22.64
C THR A 8 -22.87 9.51 -23.02
N LYS A 9 -22.56 9.90 -24.28
CA LYS A 9 -21.17 10.05 -24.75
C LYS A 9 -20.47 11.30 -24.23
N ARG A 10 -21.24 12.32 -23.82
CA ARG A 10 -20.71 13.62 -23.36
C ARG A 10 -20.63 13.73 -21.83
N TYR A 11 -21.13 12.75 -21.09
CA TYR A 11 -21.05 12.78 -19.64
C TYR A 11 -19.60 12.70 -19.17
N ARG A 12 -19.08 13.80 -18.63
CA ARG A 12 -17.84 13.82 -17.86
C ARG A 12 -18.21 13.66 -16.39
N GLY A 13 -17.68 12.63 -15.75
CA GLY A 13 -17.82 12.46 -14.32
C GLY A 13 -17.24 13.67 -13.60
N VAL A 14 -18.10 14.52 -13.06
CA VAL A 14 -17.69 15.67 -12.25
C VAL A 14 -17.00 15.10 -11.00
N ARG A 15 -15.69 15.38 -10.84
CA ARG A 15 -15.02 15.22 -9.54
C ARG A 15 -15.81 16.11 -8.58
N ARG A 16 -16.64 15.47 -7.75
CA ARG A 16 -17.47 16.21 -6.80
C ARG A 16 -16.50 16.97 -5.90
N GLU A 17 -16.60 18.29 -5.82
CA GLU A 17 -15.82 19.13 -4.89
C GLU A 17 -15.89 18.57 -3.45
N LYS A 18 -16.99 17.89 -3.12
CA LYS A 18 -17.21 17.10 -1.90
C LYS A 18 -16.21 15.94 -1.65
N ASP A 19 -15.39 15.57 -2.63
CA ASP A 19 -14.34 14.55 -2.50
C ASP A 19 -13.05 15.13 -1.89
N ALA A 20 -12.79 16.44 -2.02
CA ALA A 20 -11.59 17.10 -1.49
C ALA A 20 -11.36 16.88 0.02
N PRO A 21 -12.36 17.07 0.91
CA PRO A 21 -12.16 16.83 2.34
C PRO A 21 -11.93 15.34 2.66
N LEU A 22 -12.55 14.43 1.89
CA LEU A 22 -12.34 13.00 2.03
C LEU A 22 -10.92 12.57 1.59
N VAL A 23 -10.42 13.17 0.52
CA VAL A 23 -9.04 12.97 0.06
C VAL A 23 -8.05 13.43 1.13
N ALA A 24 -8.25 14.61 1.73
CA ALA A 24 -7.40 15.11 2.81
C ALA A 24 -7.41 14.15 4.01
N ALA A 25 -8.57 13.65 4.40
CA ALA A 25 -8.70 12.69 5.49
C ALA A 25 -8.00 11.35 5.16
N LEU A 26 -8.12 10.84 3.93
CA LEU A 26 -7.42 9.62 3.49
C LEU A 26 -5.89 9.82 3.50
N ARG A 27 -5.40 10.98 3.07
CA ARG A 27 -3.97 11.31 3.13
C ARG A 27 -3.48 11.38 4.57
N ARG A 28 -4.24 12.00 5.49
CA ARG A 28 -3.95 12.02 6.93
C ARG A 28 -3.79 10.60 7.48
N VAL A 29 -4.78 9.74 7.24
CA VAL A 29 -4.74 8.35 7.71
C VAL A 29 -3.56 7.58 7.10
N SER A 30 -3.24 7.83 5.82
CA SER A 30 -2.07 7.22 5.18
C SER A 30 -0.74 7.70 5.79
N ALA A 31 -0.65 8.95 6.24
CA ALA A 31 0.54 9.48 6.89
C ALA A 31 0.72 8.90 8.31
N GLU A 32 -0.35 8.89 9.10
CA GLU A 32 -0.34 8.32 10.46
C GLU A 32 -0.14 6.81 10.46
N ARG A 33 -0.71 6.13 9.46
CA ARG A 33 -0.67 4.67 9.33
C ARG A 33 -0.22 4.29 7.92
N PRO A 34 1.09 4.30 7.64
CA PRO A 34 1.61 3.98 6.30
C PRO A 34 1.18 2.61 5.77
N ARG A 35 0.84 1.69 6.68
CA ARG A 35 0.40 0.32 6.35
C ARG A 35 -1.12 0.18 6.21
N ALA A 36 -1.89 1.24 6.46
CA ALA A 36 -3.32 1.22 6.23
C ALA A 36 -3.57 1.24 4.72
N GLY A 37 -4.12 0.15 4.18
CA GLY A 37 -4.68 0.15 2.83
C GLY A 37 -6.02 0.85 2.78
N SER A 38 -6.58 0.99 1.57
CA SER A 38 -7.85 1.70 1.35
C SER A 38 -9.00 1.21 2.24
N ARG A 39 -9.10 -0.10 2.51
CA ARG A 39 -10.12 -0.70 3.40
C ARG A 39 -9.93 -0.31 4.86
N VAL A 40 -8.69 -0.38 5.35
CA VAL A 40 -8.36 -0.04 6.74
C VAL A 40 -8.56 1.45 6.97
N ALA A 41 -8.14 2.28 6.02
CA ALA A 41 -8.37 3.72 6.06
C ALA A 41 -9.87 4.05 6.03
N ALA A 42 -10.65 3.40 5.16
CA ALA A 42 -12.11 3.57 5.14
C ALA A 42 -12.77 3.17 6.47
N ALA A 43 -12.35 2.06 7.08
CA ALA A 43 -12.85 1.63 8.38
C ALA A 43 -12.48 2.62 9.50
N HIS A 44 -11.27 3.20 9.45
CA HIS A 44 -10.85 4.24 10.39
C HIS A 44 -11.72 5.48 10.28
N LEU A 45 -11.90 5.99 9.06
CA LEU A 45 -12.73 7.17 8.81
C LEU A 45 -14.19 6.93 9.20
N ARG A 46 -14.73 5.73 9.01
CA ARG A 46 -16.08 5.39 9.50
C ARG A 46 -16.20 5.48 11.02
N ARG A 47 -15.17 5.04 11.76
CA ARG A 47 -15.14 5.17 13.23
C ARG A 47 -15.07 6.61 13.69
N GLU A 48 -14.48 7.49 12.88
CA GLU A 48 -14.49 8.94 13.09
C GLU A 48 -15.81 9.62 12.67
N GLY A 49 -16.82 8.86 12.21
CA GLY A 49 -18.13 9.39 11.84
C GLY A 49 -18.31 9.73 10.35
N TRP A 50 -17.35 9.39 9.49
CA TRP A 50 -17.50 9.63 8.05
C TRP A 50 -18.40 8.60 7.37
N THR A 51 -19.42 9.09 6.66
CA THR A 51 -20.27 8.24 5.80
C THR A 51 -19.66 8.12 4.40
N LEU A 52 -18.97 7.01 4.13
CA LEU A 52 -18.36 6.75 2.83
C LEU A 52 -18.44 5.27 2.38
N ASN A 53 -18.63 5.07 1.08
CA ASN A 53 -18.63 3.76 0.44
C ASN A 53 -17.19 3.27 0.21
N ASP A 54 -16.93 1.98 0.43
CA ASP A 54 -15.62 1.35 0.13
C ASP A 54 -15.16 1.59 -1.32
N LYS A 55 -16.10 1.58 -2.28
CA LYS A 55 -15.80 1.88 -3.69
C LYS A 55 -15.28 3.31 -3.87
N ARG A 56 -15.86 4.27 -3.14
CA ARG A 56 -15.45 5.69 -3.18
C ARG A 56 -14.06 5.87 -2.57
N ALA A 57 -13.82 5.26 -1.40
CA ALA A 57 -12.49 5.25 -0.79
C ALA A 57 -11.44 4.62 -1.71
N GLN A 58 -11.73 3.46 -2.29
CA GLN A 58 -10.78 2.77 -3.16
C GLN A 58 -10.49 3.54 -4.44
N ARG A 59 -11.51 4.18 -5.05
CA ARG A 59 -11.33 5.06 -6.22
C ARG A 59 -10.39 6.22 -5.88
N LEU A 60 -10.71 6.97 -4.83
CA LEU A 60 -9.91 8.12 -4.40
C LEU A 60 -8.49 7.70 -4.01
N TRP A 61 -8.34 6.58 -3.30
CA TRP A 61 -7.03 6.03 -2.94
C TRP A 61 -6.15 5.76 -4.17
N ARG A 62 -6.73 5.24 -5.26
CA ARG A 62 -6.02 5.00 -6.51
C ARG A 62 -5.72 6.30 -7.26
N GLU A 63 -6.67 7.22 -7.35
CA GLU A 63 -6.49 8.53 -8.01
C GLU A 63 -5.41 9.37 -7.32
N GLU A 64 -5.32 9.29 -5.99
CA GLU A 64 -4.33 9.99 -5.17
C GLU A 64 -2.96 9.29 -5.16
N GLY A 65 -2.84 8.12 -5.81
CA GLY A 65 -1.59 7.36 -5.89
C GLY A 65 -1.13 6.76 -4.55
N LEU A 66 -2.01 6.73 -3.54
CA LEU A 66 -1.69 6.16 -2.24
C LEU A 66 -1.43 4.66 -2.39
N LYS A 67 -0.28 4.20 -1.87
CA LYS A 67 0.11 2.79 -1.94
C LYS A 67 0.60 2.33 -0.57
N VAL A 68 0.18 1.13 -0.20
CA VAL A 68 0.71 0.47 0.99
C VAL A 68 2.12 -0.02 0.67
N PRO A 69 3.15 0.42 1.40
CA PRO A 69 4.50 -0.07 1.22
C PRO A 69 4.54 -1.57 1.55
N ARG A 70 5.24 -2.33 0.71
CA ARG A 70 5.43 -3.77 0.94
C ARG A 70 6.21 -3.98 2.23
N ARG A 71 5.81 -4.97 3.01
CA ARG A 71 6.56 -5.37 4.21
C ARG A 71 7.95 -5.81 3.80
N GLN A 72 8.97 -5.07 4.21
CA GLN A 72 10.35 -5.50 4.03
C GLN A 72 10.59 -6.74 4.89
N ARG A 73 11.08 -7.82 4.27
CA ARG A 73 11.49 -9.02 4.99
C ARG A 73 12.68 -8.65 5.87
N LYS A 74 12.61 -8.94 7.17
CA LYS A 74 13.80 -8.86 8.03
C LYS A 74 14.81 -9.88 7.51
N LEU A 75 15.94 -9.39 7.00
CA LEU A 75 17.06 -10.25 6.66
C LEU A 75 17.67 -10.75 7.98
N ARG A 76 18.04 -12.04 8.03
CA ARG A 76 18.80 -12.58 9.17
C ARG A 76 20.11 -11.80 9.24
N ARG A 77 20.46 -11.29 10.43
CA ARG A 77 21.79 -10.71 10.66
C ARG A 77 22.81 -11.82 10.46
N LEU A 78 23.74 -11.65 9.53
CA LEU A 78 24.79 -12.63 9.20
C LEU A 78 25.88 -12.74 10.28
N GLY A 79 25.67 -12.20 11.49
CA GLY A 79 26.63 -12.23 12.60
C GLY A 79 28.00 -11.59 12.30
N SER A 80 28.93 -11.72 13.26
CA SER A 80 30.37 -11.56 13.06
C SER A 80 30.95 -12.82 12.40
N SER A 81 31.90 -12.67 11.49
CA SER A 81 32.56 -13.79 10.82
C SER A 81 33.44 -14.63 11.76
N ALA A 82 33.78 -14.11 12.94
CA ALA A 82 34.70 -14.76 13.87
C ALA A 82 34.22 -16.16 14.31
N ASN A 83 32.91 -16.33 14.53
CA ASN A 83 32.32 -17.58 15.03
C ASN A 83 31.19 -18.12 14.13
N SER A 84 31.08 -17.68 12.88
CA SER A 84 29.99 -18.13 11.98
C SER A 84 30.50 -18.78 10.70
N ALA A 85 30.11 -20.05 10.49
CA ALA A 85 30.36 -20.77 9.24
C ALA A 85 29.59 -20.20 8.04
N GLN A 86 28.54 -19.40 8.29
CA GLN A 86 27.68 -18.83 7.24
C GLN A 86 28.41 -17.91 6.25
N ARG A 87 29.57 -17.34 6.63
CA ARG A 87 30.36 -16.44 5.77
C ARG A 87 31.67 -17.06 5.27
N LEU A 88 31.99 -18.30 5.68
CA LEU A 88 33.22 -18.95 5.27
C LEU A 88 33.15 -19.33 3.78
N ARG A 89 34.27 -19.19 3.07
CA ARG A 89 34.44 -19.70 1.71
C ARG A 89 35.32 -20.95 1.77
N ALA A 90 34.99 -21.97 0.99
CA ALA A 90 35.78 -23.20 0.93
C ALA A 90 37.14 -22.88 0.30
N THR A 91 38.21 -23.10 1.07
CA THR A 91 39.60 -22.91 0.62
C THR A 91 40.22 -24.21 0.12
N ARG A 92 39.66 -25.38 0.51
CA ARG A 92 40.14 -26.71 0.12
C ARG A 92 39.03 -27.74 0.10
N ILE A 93 39.27 -28.86 -0.58
CA ILE A 93 38.40 -30.04 -0.58
C ILE A 93 38.31 -30.60 0.85
N ASN A 94 37.10 -30.98 1.27
CA ASN A 94 36.78 -31.52 2.61
C ASN A 94 37.06 -30.55 3.78
N ALA A 95 36.91 -29.24 3.57
CA ALA A 95 36.97 -28.28 4.67
C ALA A 95 35.76 -28.41 5.61
N VAL A 96 36.01 -28.81 6.85
CA VAL A 96 35.00 -28.94 7.92
C VAL A 96 34.92 -27.64 8.72
N TRP A 97 33.71 -27.10 8.92
CA TRP A 97 33.47 -25.79 9.56
C TRP A 97 32.72 -25.87 10.90
N SER A 98 32.44 -27.08 11.37
CA SER A 98 31.83 -27.38 12.67
C SER A 98 32.28 -28.77 13.12
N TYR A 99 32.52 -28.95 14.42
CA TYR A 99 32.66 -30.26 15.04
C TYR A 99 31.28 -30.82 15.38
#